data_AF-A0A967MYB7-F1
#
_entry.id   AF-A0A967MYB7-F1
#
_cell.length_a   1.000
_cell.length_b   1.000
_cell.length_c   1.000
_cell.angle_alpha   90.00
_cell.angle_beta   90.00
_cell.angle_gamma   90.00
#
_symmetry.space_group_name_H-M   'P 1'
#
loop_
_entity.id
_entity.type
_entity.pdbx_description
1 polymer ?
#
loop_
_entity_poly.entity_id
_entity_poly.type
_entity_poly.pdbx_seq_one_letter_code
_entity_poly.pdbx_strand_id
1 'polypeptide(L)'
;DGDDVCESDDNCPDTYNPEQTDSDEDGVGDACERMCGDSNGDEQCNVSDAVFIINYVFVGGLPPDPIWTADTNCDGSANVSDAVWIINYVFVSGNAPCDTNNDGVPDC
;
A
#
# COMPACT_ATOMS: atom_id res chain seq x y z
N ASP A 1 -19.25 6.70 4.43
CA ASP A 1 -18.62 7.97 4.91
C ASP A 1 -19.50 9.26 4.90
N GLY A 2 -20.67 9.30 4.25
CA GLY A 2 -21.54 10.48 4.15
C GLY A 2 -21.44 11.28 2.84
N ASP A 3 -20.93 10.67 1.77
CA ASP A 3 -20.70 11.29 0.46
C ASP A 3 -21.85 11.15 -0.57
N ASP A 4 -22.99 10.61 -0.12
CA ASP A 4 -24.19 10.28 -0.93
C ASP A 4 -23.99 9.16 -1.97
N VAL A 5 -22.92 8.37 -1.87
CA VAL A 5 -22.69 7.14 -2.64
C VAL A 5 -23.13 5.91 -1.83
N CYS A 6 -23.65 4.90 -2.53
CA CYS A 6 -24.06 3.65 -1.88
C CYS A 6 -22.82 2.78 -1.66
N GLU A 7 -22.66 2.19 -0.47
CA GLU A 7 -21.56 1.28 -0.10
C GLU A 7 -21.19 0.21 -1.16
N SER A 8 -22.15 -0.26 -1.97
CA SER A 8 -21.88 -1.25 -3.04
C SER A 8 -21.22 -0.67 -4.29
N ASP A 9 -21.28 0.65 -4.44
CA ASP A 9 -20.75 1.43 -5.57
C ASP A 9 -19.69 2.43 -5.08
N ASP A 10 -19.32 2.39 -3.79
CA ASP A 10 -18.37 3.29 -3.13
C ASP A 10 -16.97 2.68 -3.15
N ASN A 11 -16.06 3.29 -3.90
CA ASN A 11 -14.67 2.87 -3.99
C ASN A 11 -13.83 3.32 -2.78
N CYS A 12 -14.41 4.06 -1.83
CA CYS A 12 -13.83 4.44 -0.54
C CYS A 12 -14.83 4.45 0.63
N PRO A 13 -15.33 3.28 1.09
CA PRO A 13 -16.38 3.16 2.13
C PRO A 13 -16.26 4.05 3.38
N ASP A 14 -15.02 4.27 3.81
CA ASP A 14 -14.67 4.99 5.03
C ASP A 14 -14.19 6.44 4.80
N THR A 15 -14.03 6.88 3.55
CA THR A 15 -13.42 8.18 3.20
C THR A 15 -14.24 8.96 2.19
N TYR A 16 -14.87 10.06 2.64
CA TYR A 16 -15.72 10.94 1.83
C TYR A 16 -15.12 11.29 0.47
N ASN A 17 -15.69 10.77 -0.61
CA ASN A 17 -15.26 11.03 -1.99
C ASN A 17 -16.43 10.97 -3.02
N PRO A 18 -17.35 11.96 -3.03
CA PRO A 18 -18.54 11.95 -3.89
C PRO A 18 -18.26 11.82 -5.39
N GLU A 19 -17.07 12.28 -5.83
CA GLU A 19 -16.61 12.20 -7.19
C GLU A 19 -16.16 10.79 -7.61
N GLN A 20 -15.96 9.88 -6.65
CA GLN A 20 -15.60 8.48 -6.85
C GLN A 20 -14.46 8.35 -7.88
N THR A 21 -13.49 9.26 -7.78
CA THR A 21 -12.34 9.29 -8.69
C THR A 21 -11.49 8.06 -8.42
N ASP A 22 -11.16 7.37 -9.50
CA ASP A 22 -10.34 6.17 -9.57
C ASP A 22 -9.54 6.34 -10.87
N SER A 23 -8.34 6.89 -10.73
CA SER A 23 -7.53 7.39 -11.84
C SER A 23 -6.85 6.27 -12.63
N ASP A 24 -6.68 5.10 -12.02
CA ASP A 24 -6.00 3.93 -12.60
C ASP A 24 -6.93 2.72 -12.85
N GLU A 25 -8.22 2.85 -12.51
CA GLU A 25 -9.31 1.90 -12.79
C GLU A 25 -9.17 0.55 -12.06
N ASP A 26 -8.61 0.55 -10.84
CA ASP A 26 -8.40 -0.66 -10.02
C ASP A 26 -9.59 -0.99 -9.10
N GLY A 27 -10.50 -0.03 -8.91
CA GLY A 27 -11.69 -0.14 -8.05
C GLY A 27 -11.50 0.40 -6.63
N VAL A 28 -10.36 0.99 -6.29
CA VAL A 28 -10.07 1.76 -5.08
C VAL A 28 -10.05 3.24 -5.45
N GLY A 29 -10.72 4.10 -4.68
CA GLY A 29 -10.73 5.52 -5.01
C GLY A 29 -9.45 6.23 -4.62
N ASP A 30 -9.02 7.21 -5.44
CA ASP A 30 -7.87 8.09 -5.19
C ASP A 30 -7.87 8.70 -3.76
N ALA A 31 -9.06 8.84 -3.15
CA ALA A 31 -9.24 9.41 -1.82
C ALA A 31 -8.83 8.48 -0.67
N CYS A 32 -8.92 7.16 -0.85
CA CYS A 32 -8.59 6.15 0.15
C CYS A 32 -7.45 5.23 -0.28
N GLU A 33 -6.99 5.37 -1.51
CA GLU A 33 -5.78 4.76 -2.01
C GLU A 33 -4.58 5.17 -1.16
N ARG A 34 -3.67 4.23 -0.93
CA ARG A 34 -2.42 4.46 -0.21
C ARG A 34 -1.27 3.93 -1.04
N MET A 35 -0.14 4.61 -0.99
CA MET A 35 1.03 4.17 -1.74
C MET A 35 1.50 2.80 -1.28
N CYS A 36 1.70 1.89 -2.23
CA CYS A 36 2.32 0.61 -1.97
C CYS A 36 3.69 0.82 -1.30
N GLY A 37 3.94 0.11 -0.20
CA GLY A 37 5.18 0.25 0.57
C GLY A 37 5.22 1.40 1.57
N ASP A 38 4.20 2.27 1.65
CA ASP A 38 4.02 3.22 2.77
C ASP A 38 3.40 2.50 3.98
N SER A 39 4.23 1.69 4.63
CA SER A 39 3.80 0.86 5.76
C SER A 39 3.61 1.65 7.05
N ASN A 40 4.25 2.81 7.17
CA ASN A 40 4.17 3.65 8.36
C ASN A 40 3.15 4.82 8.24
N GLY A 41 2.59 5.05 7.05
CA GLY A 41 1.59 6.06 6.76
C GLY A 41 2.16 7.48 6.70
N ASP A 42 3.42 7.65 6.28
CA ASP A 42 4.11 8.94 6.20
C ASP A 42 4.20 9.52 4.78
N GLU A 43 3.46 8.95 3.84
CA GLU A 43 3.39 9.33 2.45
C GLU A 43 4.73 9.17 1.69
N GLN A 44 5.62 8.28 2.15
CA GLN A 44 6.87 7.99 1.45
C GLN A 44 7.29 6.53 1.58
N CYS A 45 7.29 5.76 0.47
CA CYS A 45 7.92 4.44 0.47
C CYS A 45 9.46 4.55 0.53
N ASN A 46 10.05 4.32 1.71
CA ASN A 46 11.49 4.37 1.92
C ASN A 46 11.98 3.35 2.97
N VAL A 47 13.22 3.49 3.44
CA VAL A 47 13.81 2.53 4.39
C VAL A 47 13.09 2.51 5.75
N SER A 48 12.41 3.58 6.15
CA SER A 48 11.61 3.58 7.38
C SER A 48 10.47 2.57 7.34
N ASP A 49 9.89 2.31 6.16
CA ASP A 49 8.81 1.35 5.95
C ASP A 49 9.30 -0.08 6.09
N ALA A 50 10.47 -0.39 5.52
CA ALA A 50 11.14 -1.67 5.73
C ALA A 50 11.38 -1.93 7.24
N VAL A 51 11.80 -0.89 7.97
CA VAL A 51 11.98 -0.99 9.45
C VAL A 51 10.64 -1.15 10.17
N PHE A 52 9.58 -0.50 9.70
CA PHE A 52 8.23 -0.65 10.24
C PHE A 52 7.74 -2.10 10.10
N ILE A 53 7.86 -2.69 8.91
CA ILE A 53 7.51 -4.10 8.65
C ILE A 53 8.32 -5.03 9.55
N ILE A 54 9.64 -4.81 9.69
CA ILE A 54 10.49 -5.62 10.58
C ILE A 54 10.02 -5.54 12.05
N ASN A 55 9.65 -4.35 12.52
CA ASN A 55 9.12 -4.17 13.88
C ASN A 55 7.78 -4.88 14.07
N TYR A 56 6.88 -4.80 13.10
CA TYR A 56 5.62 -5.55 13.11
C TYR A 56 5.87 -7.07 13.18
N VAL A 57 6.66 -7.61 12.26
CA VAL A 57 6.88 -9.06 12.10
C VAL A 57 7.66 -9.69 13.27
N PHE A 58 8.71 -9.03 13.76
CA PHE A 58 9.63 -9.64 14.73
C PHE A 58 9.52 -9.09 16.15
N VAL A 59 9.08 -7.84 16.31
CA VAL A 59 9.05 -7.14 17.60
C VAL A 59 7.64 -7.04 18.15
N GLY A 60 6.60 -7.32 17.34
CA GLY A 60 5.20 -7.17 17.73
C GLY A 60 4.75 -5.71 17.76
N GLY A 61 5.30 -4.89 16.86
CA GLY A 61 4.84 -3.52 16.64
C GLY A 61 3.39 -3.45 16.18
N LEU A 62 2.89 -2.22 15.99
CA LEU A 62 1.57 -2.01 15.41
C LEU A 62 1.54 -2.59 13.98
N PRO A 63 0.42 -3.22 13.57
CA PRO A 63 0.25 -3.63 12.19
C PRO A 63 0.18 -2.40 11.27
N PRO A 64 0.69 -2.51 10.03
CA PRO A 64 0.39 -1.57 8.96
C PRO A 64 -1.13 -1.48 8.77
N ASP A 65 -1.63 -0.28 8.52
CA ASP A 65 -3.05 -0.01 8.28
C ASP A 65 -3.19 0.86 7.02
N PRO A 66 -3.57 0.25 5.88
CA PRO A 66 -4.03 -1.12 5.68
C PRO A 66 -2.87 -2.12 5.63
N ILE A 67 -3.16 -3.40 5.83
CA ILE A 67 -2.10 -4.43 5.86
C ILE A 67 -1.39 -4.62 4.51
N TRP A 68 -2.07 -4.31 3.40
CA TRP A 68 -1.56 -4.46 2.05
C TRP A 68 -0.45 -3.43 1.71
N THR A 69 -0.35 -2.30 2.43
CA THR A 69 0.77 -1.37 2.22
C THR A 69 2.11 -1.96 2.64
N ALA A 70 2.09 -3.07 3.36
CA ALA A 70 3.26 -3.86 3.73
C ALA A 70 3.45 -5.15 2.93
N ASP A 71 2.55 -5.49 2.01
CA ASP A 71 2.67 -6.64 1.09
C ASP A 71 3.34 -6.19 -0.21
N THR A 72 4.57 -5.70 -0.11
CA THR A 72 5.26 -5.02 -1.22
C THR A 72 5.74 -5.95 -2.34
N ASN A 73 5.76 -7.26 -2.12
CA ASN A 73 5.99 -8.24 -3.19
C ASN A 73 4.67 -8.79 -3.75
N CYS A 74 3.52 -8.30 -3.27
CA CYS A 74 2.17 -8.67 -3.70
C CYS A 74 1.93 -10.20 -3.66
N ASP A 75 2.45 -10.89 -2.63
CA ASP A 75 2.28 -12.33 -2.44
C ASP A 75 1.11 -12.72 -1.54
N GLY A 76 0.37 -11.72 -1.03
CA GLY A 76 -0.79 -11.86 -0.16
C GLY A 76 -0.42 -11.93 1.32
N SER A 77 0.81 -11.64 1.71
CA SER A 77 1.28 -11.78 3.09
C SER A 77 2.37 -10.78 3.48
N ALA A 78 2.02 -9.76 4.28
CA ALA A 78 2.98 -8.84 4.88
C ALA A 78 3.96 -9.55 5.85
N ASN A 79 5.21 -9.76 5.41
CA ASN A 79 6.24 -10.47 6.16
C ASN A 79 7.66 -9.90 5.90
N VAL A 80 8.71 -10.65 6.27
CA VAL A 80 10.11 -10.17 6.13
C VAL A 80 10.55 -10.06 4.67
N SER A 81 9.97 -10.82 3.73
CA SER A 81 10.28 -10.68 2.31
C SER A 81 9.93 -9.30 1.78
N ASP A 82 8.90 -8.66 2.33
CA ASP A 82 8.44 -7.33 1.95
C ASP A 82 9.41 -6.25 2.40
N ALA A 83 9.89 -6.35 3.63
CA ALA A 83 10.96 -5.46 4.10
C ALA A 83 12.21 -5.56 3.20
N VAL A 84 12.54 -6.77 2.72
CA VAL A 84 13.65 -6.98 1.78
C VAL A 84 13.35 -6.38 0.41
N TRP A 85 12.10 -6.44 -0.07
CA TRP A 85 11.69 -5.82 -1.32
C TRP A 85 11.90 -4.31 -1.30
N ILE A 86 11.42 -3.63 -0.26
CA ILE A 86 11.62 -2.18 -0.07
C ILE A 86 13.12 -1.83 -0.05
N ILE A 87 13.95 -2.62 0.66
CA ILE A 87 15.40 -2.41 0.69
C ILE A 87 16.01 -2.56 -0.73
N ASN A 88 15.58 -3.55 -1.52
CA ASN A 88 16.05 -3.73 -2.89
C ASN A 88 15.60 -2.59 -3.81
N TYR A 89 14.35 -2.14 -3.69
CA TYR A 89 13.84 -0.99 -4.42
C TYR A 89 14.67 0.26 -4.13
N VAL A 90 14.84 0.60 -2.85
CA VAL A 90 15.52 1.83 -2.40
C VAL A 90 17.02 1.84 -2.72
N PHE A 91 17.71 0.70 -2.58
CA PHE A 91 19.19 0.68 -2.65
C PHE A 91 19.77 -0.03 -3.88
N VAL A 92 19.01 -0.91 -4.53
CA VAL A 92 19.51 -1.76 -5.63
C VAL A 92 18.79 -1.45 -6.95
N SER A 93 17.90 -0.44 -6.96
CA SER A 93 17.04 -0.10 -8.10
C SER A 93 16.22 -1.31 -8.56
N GLY A 94 15.67 -2.06 -7.60
CA GLY A 94 14.65 -3.06 -7.87
C GLY A 94 13.34 -2.43 -8.34
N ASN A 95 12.35 -3.28 -8.63
CA ASN A 95 11.01 -2.83 -9.01
C ASN A 95 10.35 -2.06 -7.86
N ALA A 96 9.41 -1.17 -8.18
CA ALA A 96 8.57 -0.53 -7.17
C ALA A 96 7.79 -1.58 -6.35
N PRO A 97 7.40 -1.27 -5.11
CA PRO A 97 6.48 -2.11 -4.35
C PRO A 97 5.23 -2.42 -5.19
N CYS A 98 4.81 -3.68 -5.20
CA CYS A 98 3.71 -4.23 -6.01
C CYS A 98 3.81 -4.05 -7.53
N ASP A 99 4.90 -3.52 -8.08
CA ASP A 99 5.20 -3.58 -9.53
C ASP A 99 5.94 -4.89 -9.87
N THR A 100 5.24 -6.02 -9.71
CA THR A 100 5.86 -7.35 -9.88
C THR A 100 6.18 -7.67 -11.33
N ASN A 101 5.47 -7.04 -12.26
CA ASN A 101 5.60 -7.23 -13.70
C ASN A 101 6.59 -6.23 -14.36
N ASN A 102 7.03 -5.20 -13.62
CA ASN A 102 7.93 -4.13 -14.04
C ASN A 102 7.40 -3.30 -15.23
N ASP A 103 6.10 -3.00 -15.25
CA ASP A 103 5.48 -2.10 -16.22
C ASP A 103 5.47 -0.63 -15.73
N GLY A 104 5.86 -0.40 -14.48
CA GLY A 104 5.93 0.92 -13.85
C GLY A 104 4.62 1.37 -13.20
N VAL A 105 3.62 0.49 -13.15
CA VAL A 105 2.35 0.67 -12.45
C VAL A 105 2.29 -0.33 -11.30
N PRO A 106 2.29 0.12 -10.04
CA PRO A 106 2.10 -0.78 -8.91
C PRO A 106 0.73 -1.48 -8.97
N ASP A 107 0.69 -2.79 -8.69
CA ASP A 107 -0.53 -3.62 -8.64
C ASP A 107 -1.13 -3.71 -7.21
N CYS A 108 -0.91 -2.67 -6.38
CA CYS A 108 -1.67 -2.53 -5.14
C CYS A 108 -2.89 -1.63 -5.43
#